data_AF-A0A7W0FQ52-F1
#
_entry.id   AF-A0A7W0FQ52-F1
#
_cell.length_a   1.000
_cell.length_b   1.000
_cell.length_c   1.000
_cell.angle_alpha   90.00
_cell.angle_beta   90.00
_cell.angle_gamma   90.00
#
_symmetry.space_group_name_H-M   'P 1'
#
loop_
_entity.id
_entity.type
_entity.pdbx_description
1 polymer ?
#
loop_
_entity_poly.entity_id
_entity_poly.type
_entity_poly.pdbx_seq_one_letter_code
_entity_poly.pdbx_strand_id
1 'polypeptide(L)' 'EIYEELREDSQLLVITHQKRTMECADALYGVSMRDDGVSTVISQRLREVSPA' A
#
# COMPACT_ATOMS: atom_id res chain seq x y z
N GLU A 1 -12.05 6.84 6.78
CA GLU A 1 -13.45 6.81 6.35
C GLU A 1 -13.62 6.10 5.02
N ILE A 2 -13.68 6.73 3.84
CA ILE A 2 -13.99 5.98 2.58
C ILE A 2 -13.11 4.74 2.32
N TYR A 3 -11.79 4.83 2.49
CA TYR A 3 -10.90 3.67 2.25
C TYR A 3 -11.08 2.55 3.29
N GLU A 4 -11.49 2.88 4.50
CA GLU A 4 -11.75 1.89 5.56
C GLU A 4 -13.08 1.20 5.31
N GLU A 5 -14.15 1.96 5.03
CA GLU A 5 -15.46 1.42 4.68
C GLU A 5 -15.38 0.47 3.47
N LEU A 6 -14.65 0.86 2.41
CA LEU A 6 -14.47 0.00 1.25
C LEU A 6 -13.59 -1.22 1.52
N ARG A 7 -12.69 -1.15 2.50
CA ARG A 7 -11.79 -2.25 2.88
C ARG A 7 -12.52 -3.35 3.67
N GLU A 8 -13.59 -3.01 4.38
CA GLU A 8 -14.39 -3.99 5.12
C GLU A 8 -15.02 -5.03 4.17
N ASP A 9 -15.51 -4.57 3.01
CA ASP A 9 -16.26 -5.41 2.08
C ASP A 9 -15.45 -5.85 0.84
N SER A 10 -14.26 -5.29 0.62
CA SER A 10 -13.50 -5.54 -0.62
C SER A 10 -11.99 -5.43 -0.45
N GLN A 11 -11.27 -6.28 -1.19
CA GLN A 11 -9.82 -6.15 -1.32
C GLN A 11 -9.49 -4.98 -2.26
N LEU A 12 -8.80 -3.98 -1.73
CA LEU A 12 -8.42 -2.78 -2.48
C LEU A 12 -6.97 -2.84 -2.93
N LEU A 13 -6.74 -2.57 -4.22
CA LEU A 13 -5.43 -2.24 -4.77
C LEU A 13 -5.44 -0.77 -5.18
N VAL A 14 -4.62 0.03 -4.52
CA VAL A 14 -4.57 1.49 -4.73
C VAL A 14 -3.17 1.89 -5.19
N ILE A 15 -3.08 2.55 -6.34
CA ILE A 15 -1.83 3.13 -6.85
C ILE A 15 -1.80 4.60 -6.45
N THR A 16 -0.83 5.00 -5.62
CA THR A 16 -0.75 6.37 -5.09
C THR A 16 0.68 6.78 -4.79
N HIS A 17 0.94 8.08 -4.90
CA HIS A 17 2.15 8.74 -4.37
C HIS A 17 1.85 9.60 -3.13
N GLN A 18 0.59 9.62 -2.67
CA GLN A 18 0.18 10.43 -1.52
C GLN A 18 0.52 9.72 -0.22
N LYS A 19 1.43 10.31 0.56
CA LYS A 19 1.86 9.76 1.86
C LYS A 19 0.69 9.40 2.77
N ARG A 20 -0.33 10.25 2.87
CA ARG A 20 -1.53 10.00 3.69
C ARG A 20 -2.27 8.73 3.29
N THR A 21 -2.38 8.43 1.99
CA THR A 21 -3.03 7.19 1.51
C THR A 21 -2.15 5.98 1.79
N MET A 22 -0.82 6.12 1.65
CA MET A 22 0.14 5.05 1.95
C MET A 22 0.14 4.67 3.44
N GLU A 23 -0.05 5.66 4.34
CA GLU A 23 -0.08 5.44 5.79
C GLU A 23 -1.30 4.62 6.25
N CYS A 24 -2.38 4.59 5.47
CA CYS A 24 -3.60 3.83 5.78
C CYS A 24 -3.61 2.42 5.16
N ALA A 25 -2.56 2.00 4.45
CA ALA A 25 -2.53 0.72 3.74
C ALA A 25 -1.97 -0.42 4.61
N ASP A 26 -2.46 -1.64 4.38
CA ASP A 26 -1.93 -2.86 5.02
C ASP A 26 -0.55 -3.26 4.57
N ALA A 27 -0.29 -3.03 3.30
CA ALA A 27 0.94 -3.38 2.64
C ALA A 27 1.24 -2.35 1.56
N LEU A 28 2.52 -2.00 1.46
CA LEU A 28 3.04 -1.14 0.42
C LEU A 28 3.86 -1.98 -0.55
N TYR A 29 3.58 -1.79 -1.84
CA TYR A 29 4.36 -2.34 -2.94
C TYR A 29 5.04 -1.17 -3.65
N GLY A 30 6.32 -0.98 -3.35
CA GLY A 30 7.15 0.02 -3.99
C GLY A 30 7.63 -0.49 -5.34
N VAL A 31 7.32 0.24 -6.41
CA VAL A 31 7.80 -0.07 -7.76
C VAL A 31 8.89 0.95 -8.13
N SER A 32 10.06 0.45 -8.51
CA SER A 32 11.14 1.27 -9.06
C SER A 32 11.56 0.73 -10.42
N MET A 33 12.00 1.61 -11.30
CA MET A 33 12.50 1.25 -12.63
C MET A 33 13.99 1.51 -12.67
N ARG A 34 14.75 0.55 -13.19
CA ARG A 34 16.18 0.70 -13.45
C ARG A 34 16.38 1.24 -14.87
N ASP A 35 17.59 1.69 -15.18
CA ASP A 35 17.92 2.26 -16.49
C ASP A 35 17.77 1.27 -17.67
N ASP A 36 17.69 -0.04 -17.38
CA ASP A 36 17.40 -1.11 -18.34
C ASP A 36 15.90 -1.27 -18.67
N GLY A 37 15.04 -0.44 -18.07
CA GLY A 37 13.60 -0.45 -18.30
C GLY A 37 12.85 -1.56 -17.57
N VAL A 38 13.53 -2.35 -16.73
CA VAL A 38 12.91 -3.43 -15.95
C VAL A 38 12.45 -2.91 -14.60
N SER A 39 11.15 -3.03 -14.33
CA SER A 39 10.57 -2.70 -13.03
C SER A 39 10.97 -3.72 -11.97
N THR A 40 11.47 -3.23 -10.85
CA THR A 40 11.69 -4.01 -9.62
C THR A 40 10.60 -3.66 -8.61
N VAL A 41 10.09 -4.66 -7.91
CA VAL A 41 9.07 -4.48 -6.87
C VAL A 41 9.67 -4.85 -5.50
N ILE A 42 9.48 -3.97 -4.53
CA ILE A 42 9.73 -4.23 -3.12
C ILE A 42 8.40 -4.23 -2.37
N SER A 43 8.23 -5.13 -1.40
CA SER A 43 7.02 -5.20 -0.59
C SER A 43 7.32 -5.03 0.89
N GLN A 44 6.44 -4.31 1.57
CA GLN A 44 6.48 -4.13 3.02
C GLN A 44 5.07 -4.30 3.56
N ARG A 45 4.89 -5.18 4.56
CA ARG A 45 3.65 -5.19 5.34
C ARG A 45 3.76 -4.16 6.46
N LEU A 46 2.79 -3.27 6.54
CA LEU A 46 2.62 -2.32 7.62
C LEU A 46 1.76 -3.03 8.67
N ARG A 47 2.39 -3.80 9.56
CA ARG A 47 1.66 -4.49 10.64
C ARG A 47 0.93 -3.43 11.49
N GLU A 48 -0.37 -3.59 11.68
CA GLU A 48 -1.12 -2.84 12.69
C GLU A 48 -0.58 -3.20 14.09
N VAL A 49 -0.32 -2.17 14.90
CA VAL A 49 -0.15 -2.28 16.34
C VAL A 49 -1.51 -2.71 16.91
N SER A 50 -1.69 -3.99 17.23
CA SER A 50 -2.88 -4.42 17.97
C SER A 50 -2.85 -3.77 19.36
N PRO A 51 -3.89 -3.01 19.77
CA PRO A 51 -4.05 -2.69 21.18
C PRO A 51 -4.42 -3.99 21.90
N ALA A 52 -3.69 -4.28 22.98
CA ALA A 52 -4.05 -5.31 23.95
C ALA A 52 -5.20 -4.82 24.85
#